data_AF-A0A7K3LYW7-F1
#
_entry.id   AF-A0A7K3LYW7-F1
#
_cell.length_a   1.000
_cell.length_b   1.000
_cell.length_c   1.000
_cell.angle_alpha   90.00
_cell.angle_beta   90.00
_cell.angle_gamma   90.00
#
_symmetry.space_group_name_H-M   'P 1'
#
loop_
_entity.id
_entity.type
_entity.pdbx_description
1 polymer ?
#
loop_
_entity_poly.entity_id
_entity_poly.type
_entity_poly.pdbx_seq_one_letter_code
_entity_poly.pdbx_strand_id
1 'polypeptide(L)'
;MEAEKATYEVVRMARLLGVSRSGFYDWQARQSAGASPRQQRRAVLTEKIKRFHAASDHVYGAPRILADLRDDGEQAVVYILLATTM
;
A
#
# COMPACT_ATOMS: atom_id res chain seq x y z
N MET A 1 -8.04 -29.42 -20.02
CA MET A 1 -7.06 -28.94 -21.02
C MET A 1 -6.61 -27.50 -20.78
N GLU A 2 -7.48 -26.54 -20.45
CA GLU A 2 -7.08 -25.12 -20.28
C GLU A 2 -6.16 -24.85 -19.08
N ALA A 3 -6.43 -25.46 -17.92
CA ALA A 3 -5.60 -25.28 -16.72
C ALA A 3 -4.15 -25.79 -16.90
N GLU A 4 -3.96 -26.88 -17.65
CA GLU A 4 -2.62 -27.38 -17.97
C GLU A 4 -1.86 -26.45 -18.93
N LYS A 5 -2.54 -25.87 -19.92
CA LYS A 5 -1.95 -24.85 -20.83
C LYS A 5 -1.49 -23.62 -20.05
N ALA A 6 -2.35 -23.10 -19.17
CA ALA A 6 -2.01 -21.96 -18.31
C ALA A 6 -0.81 -22.26 -17.39
N THR A 7 -0.72 -23.48 -16.86
CA THR A 7 0.42 -23.90 -16.03
C THR A 7 1.73 -23.90 -16.83
N TYR A 8 1.71 -24.42 -18.07
CA TYR A 8 2.89 -24.41 -18.95
C TYR A 8 3.35 -23.00 -19.29
N GLU A 9 2.42 -22.08 -19.58
CA GLU A 9 2.72 -20.68 -19.84
C GLU A 9 3.32 -19.98 -18.62
N VAL A 10 2.75 -20.19 -17.43
CA VAL A 10 3.28 -19.64 -16.17
C VAL A 10 4.69 -20.17 -15.89
N VAL A 11 4.97 -21.46 -16.13
CA VAL A 11 6.31 -22.02 -15.98
C VAL A 11 7.32 -21.32 -16.90
N ARG A 12 6.95 -21.12 -18.17
CA ARG A 12 7.81 -20.45 -19.15
C ARG A 12 8.06 -18.99 -18.78
N MET A 13 7.02 -18.28 -18.35
CA MET A 13 7.12 -16.87 -17.93
C MET A 13 7.95 -16.71 -16.66
N ALA A 14 7.75 -17.58 -15.66
CA ALA A 14 8.53 -17.56 -14.43
C ALA A 14 10.02 -17.74 -14.71
N ARG A 15 10.39 -18.67 -15.60
CA ARG A 15 11.78 -18.86 -16.05
C ARG A 15 12.33 -17.63 -16.77
N LEU A 16 11.57 -17.03 -17.68
CA LEU A 16 12.00 -15.85 -18.45
C LEU A 16 12.19 -14.60 -17.57
N LEU A 17 11.34 -14.44 -16.55
CA LEU A 17 11.40 -13.33 -15.60
C LEU A 17 12.32 -13.59 -14.40
N GLY A 18 12.94 -14.77 -14.31
CA GLY A 18 13.84 -15.14 -13.21
C GLY A 18 13.14 -15.29 -11.85
N VAL A 19 11.83 -15.54 -11.83
CA VAL A 19 11.04 -15.74 -10.60
C VAL A 19 10.69 -17.22 -10.42
N SER A 20 10.46 -17.64 -9.18
CA SER A 20 9.93 -18.98 -8.92
C SER A 20 8.44 -19.05 -9.25
N ARG A 21 7.95 -20.22 -9.66
CA ARG A 21 6.52 -20.45 -9.90
C ARG A 21 5.69 -20.25 -8.64
N SER A 22 6.20 -20.72 -7.49
CA SER A 22 5.55 -20.50 -6.19
C SER A 22 5.48 -19.01 -5.86
N GLY A 23 6.55 -18.26 -6.11
CA GLY A 23 6.56 -16.81 -5.91
C GLY A 23 5.54 -16.07 -6.80
N PHE A 24 5.35 -16.53 -8.04
CA PHE A 24 4.32 -15.99 -8.93
C PHE A 24 2.91 -16.23 -8.37
N TYR A 25 2.58 -17.45 -7.96
CA TYR A 25 1.25 -17.75 -7.41
C TYR A 25 1.03 -17.08 -6.05
N ASP A 26 2.04 -16.98 -5.20
CA ASP A 26 1.97 -16.24 -3.94
C ASP A 26 1.70 -14.75 -4.18
N TRP A 27 2.37 -14.16 -5.17
CA TRP A 27 2.12 -12.78 -5.57
C TRP A 27 0.70 -12.62 -6.13
N GLN A 28 0.28 -13.51 -7.03
CA GLN A 28 -1.07 -13.47 -7.61
C GLN A 28 -2.15 -13.60 -6.52
N ALA A 29 -1.96 -14.49 -5.55
CA ALA A 29 -2.84 -14.66 -4.41
C ALA A 29 -2.90 -13.41 -3.52
N ARG A 30 -1.76 -12.73 -3.29
CA ARG A 30 -1.75 -11.44 -2.57
C ARG A 30 -2.49 -10.35 -3.34
N GLN A 31 -2.37 -10.31 -4.66
CA GLN A 31 -3.06 -9.34 -5.50
C GLN A 31 -4.58 -9.58 -5.51
N SER A 32 -5.02 -10.83 -5.51
CA SER A 32 -6.45 -11.19 -5.49
C SER A 32 -7.09 -11.12 -4.11
N ALA A 33 -6.32 -11.26 -3.04
CA ALA A 33 -6.81 -11.15 -1.65
C ALA A 33 -7.21 -9.72 -1.23
N GLY A 34 -6.98 -8.72 -2.08
CA GLY A 34 -7.29 -7.32 -1.80
C GLY A 34 -6.30 -6.66 -0.83
N ALA A 35 -6.64 -5.46 -0.36
CA ALA A 35 -5.76 -4.68 0.51
C ALA A 35 -5.59 -5.37 1.87
N SER A 36 -4.35 -5.64 2.26
CA SER A 36 -4.03 -6.14 3.61
C SER A 36 -4.50 -5.16 4.70
N PRO A 37 -4.71 -5.61 5.95
CA PRO A 37 -5.08 -4.72 7.06
C PRO A 37 -4.12 -3.52 7.22
N ARG A 38 -2.83 -3.73 6.95
CA ARG A 38 -1.82 -2.66 6.96
C ARG A 38 -2.04 -1.65 5.83
N GLN A 39 -2.37 -2.10 4.62
CA GLN A 39 -2.68 -1.21 3.49
C GLN A 39 -3.97 -0.44 3.74
N GLN A 40 -5.01 -1.08 4.27
CA GLN A 40 -6.26 -0.42 4.65
C GLN A 40 -6.01 0.66 5.70
N ARG A 41 -5.26 0.34 6.76
CA ARG A 41 -4.89 1.33 7.80
C ARG A 41 -4.09 2.49 7.23
N ARG A 42 -3.17 2.24 6.30
CA ARG A 42 -2.43 3.30 5.59
C ARG A 42 -3.38 4.19 4.78
N ALA A 43 -4.34 3.62 4.06
CA ALA A 43 -5.31 4.40 3.30
C ALA A 43 -6.16 5.31 4.20
N VAL A 44 -6.62 4.79 5.35
CA VAL A 44 -7.37 5.59 6.35
C VAL A 44 -6.51 6.72 6.90
N LEU A 45 -5.26 6.45 7.27
CA LEU A 45 -4.32 7.47 7.72
C LEU A 45 -4.07 8.53 6.65
N THR A 46 -3.83 8.12 5.40
CA THR A 46 -3.62 9.04 4.26
C THR A 46 -4.81 9.98 4.08
N GLU A 47 -6.04 9.48 4.26
CA GLU A 47 -7.23 10.32 4.18
C GLU A 47 -7.31 11.34 5.32
N LYS A 48 -7.01 10.93 6.57
CA LYS A 48 -6.93 11.87 7.70
C LYS A 48 -5.87 12.95 7.46
N ILE A 49 -4.70 12.57 6.97
CA ILE A 49 -3.60 13.48 6.64
C ILE A 49 -4.05 14.56 5.66
N LYS A 50 -4.74 14.15 4.58
CA LYS A 50 -5.26 15.09 3.58
C LYS A 50 -6.25 16.08 4.20
N ARG A 51 -7.11 15.62 5.11
CA ARG A 51 -8.08 16.49 5.80
C ARG A 51 -7.38 17.51 6.68
N PHE A 52 -6.42 17.11 7.51
CA PHE A 52 -5.66 18.06 8.35
C PHE A 52 -4.86 19.05 7.51
N HIS A 53 -4.23 18.58 6.43
CA HIS A 53 -3.51 19.46 5.51
C HIS A 53 -4.43 20.50 4.86
N ALA A 54 -5.59 20.07 4.35
CA ALA A 54 -6.58 20.96 3.75
C ALA A 54 -7.19 21.94 4.78
N ALA A 55 -7.48 21.47 6.00
CA ALA A 55 -7.99 22.31 7.09
C ALA A 55 -6.97 23.37 7.56
N SER A 56 -5.68 23.12 7.34
CA SER A 56 -4.59 24.07 7.61
C SER A 56 -4.29 25.04 6.46
N ASP A 57 -5.16 25.11 5.44
CA ASP A 57 -4.92 25.84 4.20
C ASP A 57 -3.61 25.45 3.51
N HIS A 58 -3.21 24.18 3.63
CA HIS A 58 -1.96 23.63 3.06
C HIS A 58 -0.69 24.26 3.66
N VAL A 59 -0.79 24.92 4.82
CA VAL A 59 0.34 25.57 5.49
C VAL A 59 1.07 24.60 6.43
N TYR A 60 0.36 23.60 6.98
CA TYR A 60 0.97 22.71 7.96
C TYR A 60 1.80 21.62 7.28
N GLY A 61 3.10 21.65 7.53
CA GLY A 61 4.01 20.56 7.16
C GLY A 61 3.85 19.32 8.04
N ALA A 62 4.55 18.24 7.65
CA ALA A 62 4.49 16.93 8.31
C ALA A 62 4.62 16.95 9.85
N PRO A 63 5.47 17.77 10.51
CA PRO A 63 5.54 17.77 11.97
C PRO A 63 4.25 18.22 12.66
N ARG A 64 3.54 19.21 12.10
CA ARG A 64 2.29 19.73 12.68
C ARG A 64 1.12 18.78 12.42
N ILE A 65 1.00 18.26 11.21
CA ILE A 65 0.00 17.23 10.90
C ILE A 65 0.19 15.98 11.77
N LEU A 66 1.44 15.61 12.08
CA LEU A 66 1.71 14.50 13.00
C LEU A 66 1.22 14.79 14.42
N ALA A 67 1.36 16.02 14.90
CA ALA A 67 0.83 16.43 16.19
C ALA A 67 -0.69 16.33 16.20
N ASP A 68 -1.37 16.92 15.20
CA ASP A 68 -2.82 16.89 15.07
C ASP A 68 -3.37 15.45 15.00
N LEU A 69 -2.68 14.56 14.27
CA LEU A 69 -3.03 13.13 14.22
C LEU A 69 -2.87 12.44 15.57
N ARG A 70 -1.81 12.74 16.32
CA ARG A 70 -1.59 12.17 17.66
C ARG A 70 -2.63 12.65 18.66
N ASP A 71 -3.04 13.91 18.55
CA ASP A 71 -4.11 14.49 19.36
C ASP A 71 -5.47 13.84 19.02
N ASP A 72 -5.68 13.42 17.76
CA ASP A 72 -6.82 12.59 17.32
C ASP A 72 -6.67 11.10 17.69
N GLY A 73 -5.67 10.73 18.50
CA GLY A 73 -5.42 9.37 18.98
C GLY A 73 -4.74 8.43 17.98
N GLU A 74 -4.27 8.94 16.85
CA GLU A 74 -3.58 8.14 15.84
C GLU A 74 -2.11 7.91 16.16
N GLN A 75 -1.68 6.66 16.10
CA GLN A 75 -0.26 6.30 16.13
C GLN A 75 0.28 6.26 14.70
N ALA A 76 0.73 7.41 14.21
CA ALA A 76 1.41 7.57 12.93
C ALA A 76 2.91 7.85 13.11
N VAL A 77 3.71 7.47 12.12
CA VAL A 77 5.14 7.82 12.01
C VAL A 77 5.34 8.78 10.84
N VAL A 78 6.26 9.73 10.99
CA VAL A 78 6.53 10.83 10.03
C VAL A 78 6.68 10.33 8.58
N TYR A 79 7.28 9.16 8.39
CA TYR A 79 7.48 8.54 7.07
C TYR A 79 6.17 8.36 6.26
N ILE A 80 5.01 8.18 6.92
CA ILE A 80 3.70 8.04 6.24
C ILE A 80 3.24 9.39 5.64
N LEU A 81 3.61 10.50 6.28
CA LEU A 81 3.26 11.85 5.86
C LEU A 81 4.02 12.27 4.60
N LEU A 82 5.31 11.93 4.53
CA LEU A 82 6.17 12.26 3.38
C LEU A 82 5.69 11.59 2.08
N ALA A 83 5.07 10.41 2.15
CA ALA A 83 4.51 9.72 1.00
C ALA A 83 3.17 10.29 0.49
N THR A 84 2.58 11.25 1.23
CA THR A 84 1.24 11.81 0.94
C THR A 84 1.32 13.27 0.48
N THR A 85 2.48 13.93 0.60
CA THR A 85 2.65 15.37 0.31
C THR A 85 3.18 15.66 -1.11
N MET A 86 3.14 14.68 -2.03
CA MET A 86 3.49 14.84 -3.46
C MET A 86 2.26 14.81 -4.34
#